data_AF-K1TZV4-F1
#
_entry.id   AF-K1TZV4-F1
#
_cell.length_a   1.000
_cell.length_b   1.000
_cell.length_c   1.000
_cell.angle_alpha   90.00
_cell.angle_beta   90.00
_cell.angle_gamma   90.00
#
_symmetry.space_group_name_H-M   'P 1'
#
loop_
_entity.id
_entity.type
_entity.pdbx_description
1 polymer ?
#
loop_
_entity_poly.entity_id
_entity_poly.type
_entity_poly.pdbx_seq_one_letter_code
_entity_poly.pdbx_strand_id
1 'polypeptide(L)' 'MIRALHASDMDRVVSIWLDANLQAHSFIPSEYWKNNLEYVREALPLAEVHVYEDAQGVQGFIGLDGDH' A
#
# COMPACT_ATOMS: atom_id res chain seq x y z
N MET A 1 -1.05 1.06 16.23
CA MET A 1 -1.96 2.21 16.18
C MET A 1 -2.38 2.44 14.74
N ILE A 2 -3.66 2.75 14.49
CA ILE A 2 -4.12 3.16 13.16
C ILE A 2 -4.00 4.68 13.06
N ARG A 3 -3.43 5.19 11.97
CA ARG A 3 -3.28 6.63 11.70
C ARG A 3 -3.27 6.91 10.19
N ALA A 4 -3.41 8.18 9.82
CA ALA A 4 -3.26 8.61 8.43
C ALA A 4 -1.86 8.29 7.89
N LEU A 5 -1.80 8.02 6.59
CA LEU A 5 -0.55 7.86 5.83
C LEU A 5 0.29 9.14 5.89
N HIS A 6 1.58 9.01 6.17
CA HIS A 6 2.57 10.08 6.05
C HIS A 6 3.58 9.78 4.94
N ALA A 7 4.24 10.82 4.43
CA ALA A 7 5.25 10.67 3.39
C ALA A 7 6.40 9.70 3.79
N SER A 8 6.75 9.64 5.08
CA SER A 8 7.75 8.72 5.62
C SER A 8 7.36 7.25 5.55
N ASP A 9 6.07 6.94 5.36
CA ASP A 9 5.58 5.55 5.30
C ASP A 9 5.61 4.98 3.88
N MET A 10 5.78 5.85 2.87
CA MET A 10 5.54 5.50 1.46
C MET A 10 6.32 4.28 1.00
N ASP A 11 7.61 4.20 1.30
CA ASP A 11 8.42 3.06 0.87
C ASP A 11 7.96 1.75 1.52
N ARG A 12 7.52 1.82 2.78
CA ARG A 12 7.00 0.64 3.48
C ARG A 12 5.64 0.22 2.93
N VAL A 13 4.73 1.16 2.70
CA VAL A 13 3.39 0.90 2.13
C VAL A 13 3.50 0.34 0.72
N VAL A 14 4.34 0.91 -0.14
CA VAL A 14 4.56 0.43 -1.52
C VAL A 14 5.16 -0.97 -1.53
N SER A 15 6.10 -1.27 -0.62
CA SER A 15 6.62 -2.64 -0.45
C SER A 15 5.53 -3.61 -0.01
N ILE A 16 4.73 -3.27 1.01
CA ILE A 16 3.62 -4.12 1.46
C ILE A 16 2.64 -4.37 0.32
N TRP A 17 2.28 -3.33 -0.44
CA TRP A 17 1.38 -3.47 -1.59
C TRP A 17 1.94 -4.46 -2.62
N LEU A 18 3.20 -4.31 -3.02
CA LEU A 18 3.80 -5.19 -4.04
C LEU A 18 3.91 -6.62 -3.55
N ASP A 19 4.45 -6.83 -2.35
CA ASP A 19 4.69 -8.15 -1.78
C ASP A 19 3.37 -8.90 -1.56
N ALA A 20 2.37 -8.22 -0.99
CA ALA A 20 1.06 -8.82 -0.73
C ALA A 20 0.33 -9.18 -2.03
N ASN A 21 0.39 -8.33 -3.07
CA ASN A 21 -0.25 -8.63 -4.35
C ASN A 21 0.47 -9.78 -5.09
N LEU A 22 1.80 -9.82 -5.07
CA LEU A 22 2.56 -10.95 -5.64
C LEU A 22 2.24 -12.28 -4.95
N GLN A 23 2.01 -12.25 -3.63
CA GLN A 23 1.66 -13.44 -2.85
C GLN A 23 0.20 -13.87 -3.08
N ALA A 24 -0.75 -12.95 -2.96
CA ALA A 24 -2.18 -13.25 -2.98
C ALA A 24 -2.71 -13.52 -4.40
N HIS A 25 -2.07 -12.93 -5.41
CA HIS A 25 -2.52 -12.97 -6.80
C HIS A 25 -1.48 -13.60 -7.73
N SER A 26 -0.90 -14.74 -7.32
CA SER A 26 0.06 -15.52 -8.13
C SER A 26 -0.49 -16.01 -9.47
N PHE A 27 -1.80 -15.93 -9.68
CA PHE A 27 -2.48 -16.17 -10.95
C PHE A 27 -2.37 -15.00 -11.96
N ILE A 28 -1.94 -13.82 -11.51
CA ILE A 28 -1.63 -12.66 -12.36
C ILE A 28 -0.10 -12.59 -12.56
N PRO A 29 0.42 -12.36 -13.79
CA PRO A 29 1.84 -12.24 -14.04
C PRO A 29 2.53 -11.20 -13.15
N SER A 30 3.71 -11.51 -12.62
CA SER A 30 4.44 -10.63 -11.69
C SER A 30 4.74 -9.24 -12.29
N GLU A 31 4.93 -9.19 -13.60
CA GLU A 31 5.18 -7.99 -14.39
C GLU A 31 4.02 -7.01 -14.32
N TYR A 32 2.78 -7.49 -14.21
CA TYR A 32 1.62 -6.61 -14.04
C TYR A 32 1.77 -5.75 -12.78
N TRP A 33 2.09 -6.37 -11.64
CA TRP A 33 2.26 -5.65 -10.37
C TRP A 33 3.46 -4.71 -10.40
N LYS A 34 4.60 -5.17 -10.93
CA LYS A 34 5.82 -4.37 -11.04
C LYS A 34 5.64 -3.16 -11.96
N ASN A 35 4.95 -3.34 -13.08
CA ASN A 35 4.70 -2.25 -14.05
C ASN A 35 3.71 -1.20 -13.51
N ASN A 36 2.85 -1.55 -12.55
CA ASN A 36 1.91 -0.62 -11.92
C ASN A 36 2.44 0.01 -10.62
N LEU A 37 3.64 -0.36 -10.16
CA LEU A 37 4.18 0.08 -8.88
C LEU A 37 4.29 1.61 -8.78
N GLU A 38 4.80 2.26 -9.83
CA GLU A 38 4.97 3.72 -9.85
C GLU A 38 3.63 4.44 -9.86
N TYR A 39 2.68 3.94 -10.65
CA TYR A 39 1.31 4.45 -10.66
C TYR A 39 0.66 4.38 -9.28
N VAL A 40 0.79 3.26 -8.57
CA VAL A 40 0.24 3.12 -7.21
C VAL A 40 0.95 4.04 -6.22
N ARG A 41 2.28 4.18 -6.32
CA ARG A 41 3.06 5.12 -5.49
C ARG A 41 2.56 6.55 -5.63
N GLU A 42 2.22 6.98 -6.85
CA GLU A 42 1.69 8.31 -7.12
C GLU A 42 0.22 8.47 -6.69
N ALA A 43 -0.58 7.40 -6.76
CA ALA A 43 -2.01 7.44 -6.41
C ALA A 43 -2.26 7.43 -4.90
N LEU A 44 -1.45 6.74 -4.10
CA LEU A 44 -1.64 6.57 -2.65
C LEU A 44 -1.80 7.90 -1.88
N PRO A 45 -0.97 8.95 -2.10
CA PRO A 45 -1.12 10.23 -1.40
C PRO A 45 -2.36 11.03 -1.82
N LEU A 46 -3.01 10.68 -2.93
CA LEU A 46 -4.21 11.34 -3.45
C LEU A 46 -5.50 10.71 -2.90
N ALA A 47 -5.40 9.54 -2.28
CA ALA A 47 -6.52 8.82 -1.68
C ALA A 47 -6.55 9.01 -0.15
N GLU A 48 -7.70 8.71 0.46
CA GLU A 48 -7.76 8.55 1.91
C GLU A 48 -7.12 7.21 2.28
N VAL A 49 -5.94 7.26 2.90
CA VAL A 49 -5.18 6.07 3.28
C VAL A 49 -4.86 6.11 4.77
N HIS A 50 -5.09 4.99 5.44
CA HIS A 50 -4.66 4.76 6.81
C HIS A 50 -3.68 3.61 6.88
N VAL A 51 -2.70 3.74 7.77
CA VAL A 51 -1.71 2.71 8.09
C VAL A 51 -1.94 2.19 9.50
N TYR A 52 -1.64 0.91 9.70
CA TYR A 52 -1.44 0.35 11.03
C TYR A 52 0.06 0.21 11.29
N GLU A 53 0.53 0.80 12.39
CA GLU A 53 1.92 0.71 12.84
C GLU A 53 2.04 0.07 14.23
N ASP A 54 3.15 -0.60 14.49
CA ASP A 54 3.56 -1.05 15.81
C ASP A 54 5.05 -0.76 16.04
N ALA A 55 5.66 -1.40 17.04
CA ALA A 55 7.07 -1.21 17.37
C ALA A 55 8.04 -1.59 16.22
N GLN A 56 7.57 -2.33 15.21
CA GLN A 56 8.33 -2.74 14.02
C GLN A 56 8.05 -1.83 12.82
N GLY A 57 7.28 -0.76 13.00
CA GLY A 57 6.89 0.19 11.95
C GLY A 57 5.55 -0.16 11.32
N VAL A 58 5.31 0.32 10.10
CA VAL A 58 4.06 0.06 9.36
C VAL A 58 3.96 -1.42 8.97
N GLN A 59 2.88 -2.07 9.38
CA GLN A 59 2.58 -3.49 9.11
C GLN A 59 1.45 -3.68 8.10
N GLY A 60 0.66 -2.65 7.83
CA GLY A 60 -0.44 -2.72 6.87
C GLY A 60 -1.04 -1.35 6.59
N PHE A 61 -1.87 -1.28 5.57
CA PHE A 61 -2.59 -0.08 5.18
C PHE A 61 -3.96 -0.43 4.60
N ILE A 62 -4.85 0.56 4.56
CA ILE A 62 -6.16 0.48 3.91
C ILE A 62 -6.42 1.78 3.17
N GLY A 63 -6.92 1.66 1.94
CA GLY A 63 -7.48 2.78 1.18
C GLY A 63 -8.99 2.83 1.39
N LEU A 64 -9.51 4.03 1.53
CA LEU A 64 -10.91 4.32 1.78
C LEU A 64 -11.49 5.06 0.57
N ASP A 65 -12.69 4.68 0.16
CA ASP A 65 -13.50 5.38 -0.85
C ASP A 65 -14.80 5.83 -0.17
N GLY A 66 -15.22 7.08 -0.40
CA GLY A 66 -16.07 7.90 0.48
C GLY A 66 -17.49 7.41 0.79
N ASP A 67 -17.83 6.18 0.40
CA ASP A 67 -19.05 5.46 0.77
C ASP A 67 -18.80 4.61 2.04
N HIS A 68 -18.61 5.28 3.18
CA HIS A 68 -18.43 4.66 4.50
C HIS A 68 -19.74 4.50 5.28
#